data_AF-A0A509CC76-F1
#
_entry.id   AF-A0A509CC76-F1
#
_cell.length_a   1.000
_cell.length_b   1.000
_cell.length_c   1.000
_cell.angle_alpha   90.00
_cell.angle_beta   90.00
_cell.angle_gamma   90.00
#
_symmetry.space_group_name_H-M   'P 1'
#
loop_
_entity.id
_entity.type
_entity.pdbx_description
1 polymer ?
#
loop_
_entity_poly.entity_id
_entity_poly.type
_entity_poly.pdbx_seq_one_letter_code
_entity_poly.pdbx_strand_id
1 'polypeptide(L)'
;MLKQLEQDTNSILFIDEIHTIIGAGAASGGQVDAANLIKPLLSSGKIRVIGSTTYQEFSNIFEKDRALARRFQKIDITEPSVEETVQIINGLKPKYEAHHDVRYTAKAVRAAVELAV
;
A
#
# COMPACT_ATOMS: atom_id res chain seq x y z
N MET A 1 -2.77 3.25 21.90
CA MET A 1 -2.48 2.66 20.57
C MET A 1 -0.97 2.46 20.34
N LEU A 2 -0.15 3.50 20.09
CA LEU A 2 1.30 3.31 19.83
C LEU A 2 2.07 2.65 20.99
N LYS A 3 1.82 3.04 22.24
CA LYS A 3 2.41 2.38 23.42
C LYS A 3 1.96 0.92 23.62
N GLN A 4 0.78 0.54 23.10
CA GLN A 4 0.33 -0.86 23.13
C GLN A 4 1.04 -1.68 22.05
N LEU A 5 1.26 -1.09 20.87
CA LEU A 5 2.04 -1.73 19.80
C LEU A 5 3.51 -1.92 20.20
N GLU A 6 4.07 -1.06 21.05
CA GLU A 6 5.41 -1.26 21.62
C GLU A 6 5.50 -2.42 22.61
N GLN A 7 4.38 -2.79 23.26
CA GLN A 7 4.34 -3.91 24.21
C GLN A 7 4.20 -5.26 23.50
N ASP A 8 3.72 -5.26 22.26
CA ASP A 8 3.54 -6.46 21.45
C ASP A 8 4.77 -6.71 20.58
N THR A 9 5.59 -7.67 21.00
CA THR A 9 6.97 -7.85 20.50
C THR A 9 7.05 -8.32 19.05
N ASN A 10 5.94 -8.69 18.43
CA ASN A 10 5.92 -9.21 17.05
C ASN A 10 4.86 -8.55 16.16
N SER A 11 4.33 -7.39 16.56
CA SER A 11 3.32 -6.68 15.77
C SER A 11 3.85 -6.18 14.42
N ILE A 12 3.00 -6.25 13.39
CA ILE A 12 3.24 -5.64 12.08
C ILE A 12 2.13 -4.60 11.86
N LEU A 13 2.53 -3.35 11.72
CA LEU A 13 1.61 -2.26 11.40
C LEU A 13 1.57 -2.04 9.89
N PHE A 14 0.43 -2.29 9.26
CA PHE A 14 0.19 -1.90 7.88
C PHE A 14 -0.40 -0.48 7.84
N ILE A 15 0.19 0.39 7.03
CA ILE A 15 -0.27 1.76 6.76
C ILE A 15 -0.50 1.89 5.27
N ASP A 16 -1.77 1.89 4.87
CA ASP A 16 -2.14 2.17 3.48
C ASP A 16 -1.92 3.67 3.19
N GLU A 17 -1.45 3.98 1.99
CA GLU A 17 -1.15 5.35 1.55
C GLU A 17 -0.27 6.11 2.56
N ILE A 18 0.84 5.50 2.98
CA ILE A 18 1.70 6.02 4.07
C ILE A 18 2.21 7.46 3.82
N HIS A 19 2.27 7.89 2.56
CA HIS A 19 2.63 9.25 2.17
C HIS A 19 1.63 10.30 2.69
N THR A 20 0.37 9.94 2.99
CA THR A 20 -0.62 10.85 3.59
C THR A 20 -0.18 11.30 4.98
N ILE A 21 0.37 10.37 5.76
CA ILE A 21 0.81 10.58 7.14
C ILE A 21 2.16 11.32 7.20
N ILE A 22 3.00 11.14 6.18
CA ILE A 22 4.35 11.73 6.11
C ILE A 22 4.36 13.08 5.38
N GLY A 23 3.51 13.23 4.37
CA GLY A 23 3.46 14.39 3.46
C GLY A 23 2.49 15.49 3.86
N ALA A 24 1.60 15.28 4.85
CA ALA A 24 0.61 16.26 5.30
C ALA A 24 1.21 17.59 5.81
N GLY A 25 2.53 17.65 6.03
CA GLY A 25 3.24 18.87 6.45
C GLY A 25 3.28 20.01 5.42
N ALA A 26 2.78 19.83 4.19
CA ALA A 26 2.89 20.84 3.12
C ALA A 26 1.69 21.80 2.98
N ALA A 27 0.49 21.48 3.48
CA ALA A 27 -0.72 22.23 3.09
C ALA A 27 -1.68 22.68 4.21
N SER A 28 -1.57 22.22 5.45
CA SER A 28 -2.44 22.77 6.51
C SER A 28 -1.89 22.47 7.91
N GLY A 29 -1.59 23.52 8.67
CA GLY A 29 -0.95 23.47 9.98
C GLY A 29 -1.80 22.92 11.12
N GLY A 30 -2.35 21.70 10.97
CA GLY A 30 -3.23 21.11 11.97
C GLY A 30 -3.25 19.57 12.05
N GLN A 31 -2.57 18.84 11.18
CA GLN A 31 -2.45 17.39 11.34
C GLN A 31 -1.15 17.06 12.06
N VAL A 32 -1.31 16.40 13.21
CA VAL A 32 -0.24 15.86 14.04
C VAL A 32 0.77 15.15 13.13
N ASP A 33 2.03 15.58 13.18
CA ASP A 33 3.15 14.99 12.46
C ASP A 33 3.39 13.56 12.99
N ALA A 34 2.55 12.64 12.53
CA ALA A 34 2.59 11.24 12.90
C ALA A 34 3.87 10.57 12.38
N ALA A 35 4.55 11.15 11.39
CA ALA A 35 5.90 10.74 11.03
C ALA A 35 6.88 10.94 12.19
N ASN A 36 6.80 12.04 12.95
CA ASN A 36 7.61 12.22 14.17
C ASN A 36 7.27 11.23 15.30
N LEU A 37 6.05 10.69 15.33
CA LEU A 37 5.68 9.64 16.28
C LEU A 37 6.17 8.25 15.85
N ILE A 38 6.22 7.98 14.54
CA ILE A 38 6.61 6.68 13.99
C ILE A 38 8.14 6.55 13.87
N LYS A 39 8.86 7.65 13.62
CA LYS A 39 10.33 7.68 13.48
C LYS A 39 11.08 7.03 14.66
N PRO A 40 10.78 7.34 15.94
CA PRO A 40 11.45 6.69 17.08
C PRO A 40 11.16 5.19 17.15
N LEU A 41 9.93 4.78 16.85
CA LEU A 41 9.48 3.40 16.92
C LEU A 41 10.17 2.54 15.85
N LEU A 42 10.25 3.05 14.62
CA LEU A 42 11.03 2.45 13.53
C LEU A 42 12.52 2.41 13.85
N SER A 43 13.08 3.45 14.47
CA SER A 43 14.50 3.52 14.82
C SER A 43 14.88 2.52 15.90
N SER A 44 13.97 2.26 16.85
CA SER A 44 14.16 1.28 17.93
C SER A 44 14.03 -0.18 17.47
N GLY A 45 13.47 -0.42 16.27
CA GLY A 45 13.20 -1.77 15.76
C GLY A 45 12.12 -2.53 16.53
N LYS A 46 11.43 -1.89 17.49
CA LYS A 46 10.39 -2.52 18.31
C LYS A 46 9.12 -2.87 17.54
N ILE A 47 8.87 -2.20 16.43
CA ILE A 47 7.74 -2.45 15.55
C ILE A 47 8.22 -2.63 14.11
N ARG A 48 7.50 -3.45 13.34
CA ARG A 48 7.68 -3.53 11.89
C ARG A 48 6.50 -2.83 11.22
N VAL A 49 6.80 -2.09 10.16
CA VAL A 49 5.79 -1.35 9.40
C VAL A 49 5.84 -1.79 7.95
N ILE A 50 4.67 -2.02 7.36
CA ILE A 50 4.49 -2.16 5.91
C ILE A 50 3.71 -0.92 5.46
N GLY A 51 4.28 -0.15 4.55
CA GLY A 51 3.62 1.01 3.96
C GLY A 51 3.34 0.78 2.48
N SER A 52 2.18 1.21 1.98
CA SER A 52 1.89 1.29 0.54
C SER A 52 1.98 2.75 0.08
N THR A 53 2.46 2.97 -1.14
CA THR A 53 2.53 4.31 -1.76
C THR A 53 2.72 4.16 -3.27
N THR A 54 2.43 5.21 -4.04
CA THR A 54 2.77 5.24 -5.47
C THR A 54 4.24 5.62 -5.70
N TYR A 55 4.74 5.34 -6.91
CA TYR A 55 6.08 5.74 -7.35
C TYR A 55 6.34 7.25 -7.22
N GLN A 56 5.36 8.07 -7.61
CA GLN A 56 5.49 9.53 -7.61
C GLN A 56 5.60 10.08 -6.18
N GLU A 57 4.76 9.61 -5.26
CA GLU A 57 4.77 10.02 -3.86
C GLU A 57 6.02 9.54 -3.13
N PHE A 58 6.49 8.32 -3.45
CA PHE A 58 7.73 7.79 -2.90
C PHE A 58 8.90 8.71 -3.21
N SER A 59 9.10 9.08 -4.49
CA SER A 59 10.19 9.98 -4.88
C SER A 59 10.01 11.42 -4.38
N ASN A 60 8.78 11.93 -4.37
CA ASN A 60 8.53 13.34 -4.02
C ASN A 60 8.60 13.64 -2.52
N ILE A 61 8.19 12.69 -1.67
CA ILE A 61 8.03 12.88 -0.23
C ILE A 61 8.98 11.97 0.54
N PHE A 62 8.98 10.67 0.21
CA PHE A 62 9.66 9.66 1.02
C PHE A 62 11.18 9.66 0.81
N GLU A 63 11.67 9.76 -0.42
CA GLU A 63 13.11 9.84 -0.72
C GLU A 63 13.75 11.13 -0.20
N LYS A 64 12.97 12.21 -0.05
CA LYS A 64 13.44 13.48 0.52
C LYS A 64 13.66 13.38 2.04
N ASP A 65 12.89 12.55 2.75
CA ASP A 65 13.12 12.26 4.17
C ASP A 65 14.14 11.12 4.32
N ARG A 66 15.42 11.49 4.41
CA ARG A 66 16.54 10.55 4.59
C ARG A 66 16.41 9.64 5.81
N ALA A 67 15.72 10.05 6.87
CA ALA A 67 15.62 9.25 8.08
C ALA A 67 14.66 8.07 7.86
N LEU A 68 13.54 8.31 7.16
CA LEU A 68 12.56 7.27 6.83
C LEU A 68 13.02 6.39 5.68
N ALA A 69 13.55 6.97 4.59
CA ALA A 69 14.02 6.21 3.44
C ALA A 69 15.07 5.14 3.79
N ARG A 70 15.89 5.37 4.83
CA ARG A 70 16.88 4.40 5.33
C ARG A 70 16.30 3.27 6.19
N ARG A 71 15.05 3.41 6.65
CA ARG A 71 14.38 2.43 7.53
C ARG A 71 13.38 1.56 6.77
N PHE A 72 12.98 1.98 5.59
CA PHE A 72 12.13 1.21 4.70
C PHE A 72 12.97 0.55 3.60
N GLN A 73 12.65 -0.71 3.32
CA GLN A 73 13.14 -1.39 2.12
C GLN A 73 12.11 -1.19 1.01
N LYS A 74 12.50 -0.49 -0.07
CA LYS A 74 11.64 -0.37 -1.25
C LYS A 74 11.49 -1.72 -1.91
N ILE A 75 10.25 -2.12 -2.17
CA ILE A 75 9.88 -3.28 -2.99
C ILE A 75 9.03 -2.72 -4.12
N ASP A 76 9.52 -2.85 -5.35
CA ASP A 76 8.79 -2.40 -6.53
C ASP A 76 7.69 -3.42 -6.85
N ILE A 77 6.44 -2.98 -6.80
CA ILE A 77 5.28 -3.77 -7.20
C ILE A 77 4.90 -3.34 -8.61
N THR A 78 5.37 -4.09 -9.60
CA THR A 78 5.10 -3.81 -11.00
C THR A 78 3.67 -4.17 -11.35
N GLU A 79 3.13 -3.48 -12.36
CA GLU A 79 1.84 -3.85 -12.94
C GLU A 79 1.89 -5.30 -13.45
N PRO A 80 0.86 -6.12 -13.20
CA PRO A 80 0.78 -7.47 -13.70
C PRO A 80 0.68 -7.49 -15.24
N SER A 81 1.20 -8.54 -15.86
CA SER A 81 0.98 -8.80 -17.28
C SER A 81 -0.50 -9.09 -17.58
N VAL A 82 -0.88 -9.05 -18.86
CA VAL A 82 -2.23 -9.40 -19.32
C VAL A 82 -2.64 -10.80 -18.84
N GLU A 83 -1.76 -11.80 -18.95
CA GLU A 83 -2.08 -13.17 -18.54
C GLU A 83 -2.23 -13.31 -17.02
N GLU A 84 -1.36 -12.66 -16.24
CA GLU A 84 -1.48 -12.65 -14.78
C GLU A 84 -2.76 -11.95 -14.34
N THR A 85 -3.14 -10.85 -15.00
CA THR A 85 -4.40 -10.15 -14.73
C THR A 85 -5.60 -11.01 -15.07
N VAL A 86 -5.58 -11.74 -16.20
CA VAL A 86 -6.63 -12.71 -16.54
C VAL A 86 -6.75 -13.80 -15.46
N GLN A 87 -5.64 -14.26 -14.87
CA GLN A 87 -5.69 -15.22 -13.76
C GLN A 87 -6.30 -14.60 -12.49
N ILE A 88 -5.91 -13.38 -12.13
CA ILE A 88 -6.46 -12.64 -10.99
C ILE A 88 -7.98 -12.48 -11.15
N ILE A 89 -8.44 -12.01 -12.31
CA ILE A 89 -9.87 -11.84 -12.59
C ILE A 89 -10.60 -13.19 -12.54
N ASN A 90 -10.03 -14.26 -13.10
CA ASN A 90 -10.64 -15.59 -12.99
C ASN A 90 -10.75 -16.09 -11.54
N GLY A 91 -9.80 -15.75 -10.66
CA GLY A 91 -9.88 -16.06 -9.23
C GLY A 91 -10.99 -15.30 -8.49
N LEU A 92 -11.31 -14.08 -8.94
CA LEU A 92 -12.38 -13.25 -8.39
C LEU A 92 -13.75 -13.50 -9.06
N LYS A 93 -13.76 -13.99 -10.30
CA LYS A 93 -14.94 -14.19 -11.15
C LYS A 93 -16.11 -14.88 -10.43
N PRO A 94 -15.94 -15.99 -9.69
CA PRO A 94 -17.07 -16.64 -9.03
C PRO A 94 -17.83 -15.74 -8.05
N LYS A 95 -17.11 -14.82 -7.37
CA LYS A 95 -17.73 -13.87 -6.43
C LYS A 95 -18.56 -12.81 -7.17
N TYR A 96 -18.06 -12.31 -8.31
CA TYR A 96 -18.78 -11.36 -9.15
C TYR A 96 -19.99 -12.01 -9.84
N GLU A 97 -19.85 -13.24 -10.36
CA GLU A 97 -20.95 -14.00 -10.96
C GLU A 97 -22.09 -14.18 -9.95
N ALA A 98 -21.77 -14.58 -8.71
CA ALA A 98 -22.76 -14.75 -7.65
C ALA A 98 -23.43 -13.43 -7.22
N HIS A 99 -22.68 -12.34 -7.17
CA HIS A 99 -23.21 -11.03 -6.79
C HIS A 99 -24.15 -10.44 -7.86
N HIS A 100 -23.82 -10.65 -9.13
CA HIS A 100 -24.55 -10.06 -10.26
C HIS A 100 -25.56 -11.00 -10.92
N ASP A 101 -25.62 -12.27 -10.51
CA ASP A 101 -26.45 -13.33 -11.10
C ASP A 101 -26.23 -13.48 -12.62
N VAL A 102 -24.96 -13.45 -13.03
CA VAL A 102 -24.53 -13.61 -14.43
C VAL A 102 -23.35 -14.56 -14.54
N ARG A 103 -23.00 -14.96 -15.77
CA ARG A 103 -21.75 -15.65 -16.07
C ARG A 103 -20.89 -14.86 -17.04
N TYR A 104 -19.60 -14.72 -16.70
CA TYR A 104 -18.63 -14.07 -17.58
C TYR A 104 -17.90 -15.13 -18.40
N THR A 105 -18.03 -15.03 -19.73
CA THR A 105 -17.29 -15.93 -20.62
C THR A 105 -15.80 -15.69 -20.52
N ALA A 106 -14.98 -16.70 -20.79
CA ALA A 106 -13.52 -16.56 -20.79
C ALA A 106 -13.05 -15.47 -21.78
N LYS A 107 -13.73 -15.34 -22.93
CA LYS A 107 -13.45 -14.29 -23.92
C LYS A 107 -13.78 -12.90 -23.38
N ALA A 108 -14.86 -12.75 -22.62
CA ALA A 108 -15.22 -11.47 -22.00
C ALA A 108 -14.20 -11.06 -20.93
N VAL A 109 -13.73 -12.00 -20.11
CA VAL A 109 -12.67 -11.73 -19.12
C VAL A 109 -11.39 -11.26 -19.80
N ARG A 110 -10.93 -11.97 -20.85
CA ARG A 110 -9.75 -11.57 -21.62
C ARG A 110 -9.91 -10.20 -22.26
N ALA A 111 -11.06 -9.95 -22.91
CA ALA A 111 -11.35 -8.66 -23.52
C ALA A 111 -11.37 -7.52 -22.49
N ALA A 112 -11.89 -7.76 -21.28
CA ALA A 112 -11.89 -6.74 -20.22
C ALA A 112 -10.47 -6.33 -19.81
N VAL A 113 -9.52 -7.29 -19.77
CA VAL A 113 -8.12 -6.99 -19.46
C VAL A 113 -7.43 -6.28 -20.62
N GLU A 114 -7.57 -6.78 -21.84
CA GLU A 114 -6.85 -6.25 -23.01
C GLU A 114 -7.33 -4.85 -23.44
N LEU A 115 -8.59 -4.49 -23.15
CA LEU A 115 -9.18 -3.21 -23.55
C LEU A 115 -9.12 -2.11 -22.47
N ALA A 116 -8.72 -2.45 -21.24
CA ALA A 116 -8.62 -1.49 -20.14
C ALA A 116 -7.26 -0.77 -20.06
N VAL A 117 -6.30 -1.20 -20.89
CA VAL A 117 -4.93 -0.68 -20.96
C VAL A 117 -4.83 0.50 -21.90
#